data_AF-A0A7Y3BV34-F1
#
_entry.id   AF-A0A7Y3BV34-F1
#
_cell.length_a   1.000
_cell.length_b   1.000
_cell.length_c   1.000
_cell.angle_alpha   90.00
_cell.angle_beta   90.00
_cell.angle_gamma   90.00
#
_symmetry.space_group_name_H-M   'P 1'
#
loop_
_entity.id
_entity.type
_entity.pdbx_description
1 polymer ?
#
loop_
_entity_poly.entity_id
_entity_poly.type
_entity_poly.pdbx_seq_one_letter_code
_entity_poly.pdbx_strand_id
1 'polypeptide(L)'
;ANGIDTYHLSFENDCGECGPDLIEPRQAVVWEGDLVDPTGQTMSVEAVLDSIDRAIAAGRSVEASYDAEYGYPTEVWIDREARAYDGGVHWILQGLTAGLPGDPASLGELENAKQQWRTLRPAAYEYRMSFICDCPFSGSMWIKVEGDQIIDWSTDFDERGEERSVSPLTMDDMFDDLADMFEAGSIEDSGVRFSGAAQYDAALGFPAWIGLDIEVVDPASELAVLAPRFIFVVNDFKPVAPQPNDHEHQDQVTARNRWDATGLEDYSYELSQLEVDGELPLNQDGSFKEPYVVSVVNGEIASVTQFGVESEVADVPIYTIPQLLTQIELWRQAGLKVDALYHTETGHPVIVSAFVGATRHHFFTIRNLEASG
;
A
#
# COMPACT_ATOMS: atom_id res chain seq x y z
N ALA A 1 -30.97 11.86 5.67
CA ALA A 1 -30.46 10.61 6.29
C ALA A 1 -29.86 10.96 7.63
N ASN A 2 -29.91 10.06 8.62
CA ASN A 2 -29.04 10.19 9.80
C ASN A 2 -27.61 10.28 9.24
N GLY A 3 -26.89 11.36 9.54
CA GLY A 3 -25.63 11.75 8.87
C GLY A 3 -24.48 10.78 9.07
N ILE A 4 -24.59 9.60 8.47
CA ILE A 4 -23.54 8.61 8.31
C ILE A 4 -22.74 9.10 7.10
N ASP A 5 -21.62 9.72 7.39
CA ASP A 5 -20.69 10.23 6.42
C ASP A 5 -19.67 9.15 6.04
N THR A 6 -19.45 8.13 6.90
CA THR A 6 -18.66 6.94 6.54
C THR A 6 -19.43 5.63 6.61
N TYR A 7 -19.40 4.87 5.52
CA TYR A 7 -20.03 3.56 5.39
C TYR A 7 -19.41 2.68 4.29
N HIS A 8 -19.63 1.38 4.43
CA HIS A 8 -19.41 0.39 3.37
C HIS A 8 -20.73 0.08 2.67
N LEU A 9 -20.71 -0.18 1.36
CA LEU A 9 -21.88 -0.48 0.54
C LEU A 9 -21.53 -1.48 -0.56
N SER A 10 -22.40 -2.46 -0.80
CA SER A 10 -22.39 -3.26 -2.03
C SER A 10 -23.28 -2.59 -3.08
N PHE A 11 -22.73 -2.39 -4.27
CA PHE A 11 -23.36 -1.74 -5.41
C PHE A 11 -23.38 -2.68 -6.62
N GLU A 12 -24.57 -2.95 -7.13
CA GLU A 12 -24.78 -3.68 -8.37
C GLU A 12 -25.43 -2.76 -9.40
N ASN A 13 -24.87 -2.76 -10.62
CA ASN A 13 -25.46 -2.08 -11.77
C ASN A 13 -26.02 -3.13 -12.72
N ASP A 14 -27.32 -3.35 -12.61
CA ASP A 14 -28.04 -4.23 -13.51
C ASP A 14 -28.40 -3.46 -14.78
N CYS A 15 -27.62 -3.68 -15.85
CA CYS A 15 -27.94 -3.07 -17.14
C CYS A 15 -29.12 -3.72 -17.86
N GLY A 16 -29.83 -4.69 -17.25
CA GLY A 16 -31.07 -5.30 -17.74
C GLY A 16 -30.90 -6.24 -18.95
N GLU A 17 -29.96 -5.93 -19.85
CA GLU A 17 -29.62 -6.71 -21.04
C GLU A 17 -28.21 -7.31 -21.00
N CYS A 18 -27.41 -6.94 -20.00
CA CYS A 18 -26.12 -7.58 -19.78
C CYS A 18 -26.35 -9.01 -19.32
N GLY A 19 -25.65 -9.97 -19.93
CA GLY A 19 -25.76 -11.37 -19.52
C GLY A 19 -25.49 -11.54 -18.01
N PRO A 20 -26.12 -12.52 -17.35
CA PRO A 20 -26.02 -12.73 -15.90
C PRO A 20 -24.58 -12.95 -15.41
N ASP A 21 -23.66 -13.28 -16.32
CA ASP A 21 -22.24 -13.51 -16.04
C ASP A 21 -21.41 -12.22 -15.97
N LEU A 22 -22.01 -11.02 -16.08
CA LEU A 22 -21.29 -9.74 -16.18
C LEU A 22 -21.51 -8.76 -15.02
N ILE A 23 -22.27 -9.14 -14.00
CA ILE A 23 -22.67 -8.20 -12.92
C ILE A 23 -22.27 -8.79 -11.57
N GLU A 24 -20.98 -8.72 -11.26
CA GLU A 24 -20.51 -8.99 -9.91
C GLU A 24 -20.80 -7.77 -9.02
N PRO A 25 -21.35 -7.97 -7.81
CA PRO A 25 -21.51 -6.91 -6.83
C PRO A 25 -20.18 -6.22 -6.56
N ARG A 26 -20.18 -4.89 -6.61
CA ARG A 26 -18.98 -4.08 -6.36
C ARG A 26 -19.06 -3.52 -4.96
N GLN A 27 -17.99 -3.63 -4.21
CA GLN A 27 -17.90 -2.96 -2.92
C GLN A 27 -17.49 -1.51 -3.15
N ALA A 28 -18.19 -0.59 -2.49
CA ALA A 28 -17.88 0.83 -2.41
C ALA A 28 -17.64 1.16 -0.94
N VAL A 29 -16.59 1.94 -0.69
CA VAL A 29 -16.38 2.56 0.61
C VAL A 29 -16.64 4.05 0.43
N VAL A 30 -17.55 4.60 1.22
CA VAL A 30 -17.79 6.03 1.27
C VAL A 30 -17.28 6.50 2.61
N TRP A 31 -16.38 7.48 2.60
CA TRP A 31 -15.69 7.95 3.79
C TRP A 31 -15.82 9.46 3.91
N GLU A 32 -16.45 9.92 4.97
CA GLU A 32 -16.93 11.30 5.15
C GLU A 32 -17.64 11.92 3.92
N GLY A 33 -18.41 11.10 3.19
CA GLY A 33 -19.17 11.51 2.01
C GLY A 33 -18.39 11.41 0.69
N ASP A 34 -17.08 11.16 0.74
CA ASP A 34 -16.26 10.94 -0.45
C ASP A 34 -16.27 9.46 -0.84
N LEU A 35 -16.64 9.20 -2.10
CA LEU A 35 -16.61 7.85 -2.66
C LEU A 35 -15.16 7.45 -2.95
N VAL A 36 -14.71 6.42 -2.25
CA VAL A 36 -13.45 5.73 -2.55
C VAL A 36 -13.76 4.60 -3.52
N ASP A 37 -13.51 4.87 -4.79
CA ASP A 37 -13.71 3.88 -5.84
C ASP A 37 -12.47 3.76 -6.74
N PRO A 38 -11.68 2.69 -6.58
CA PRO A 38 -10.52 2.46 -7.42
C PRO A 38 -10.88 2.17 -8.89
N THR A 39 -12.13 1.81 -9.19
CA THR A 39 -12.61 1.49 -10.54
C THR A 39 -13.25 2.68 -11.25
N GLY A 40 -13.73 3.69 -10.51
CA GLY A 40 -14.51 4.81 -11.02
C GLY A 40 -15.90 4.42 -11.58
N GLN A 41 -16.45 3.27 -11.18
CA GLN A 41 -17.70 2.71 -11.67
C GLN A 41 -18.73 2.33 -10.57
N THR A 42 -18.50 2.72 -9.33
CA THR A 42 -19.41 2.63 -8.19
C THR A 42 -19.97 4.02 -7.88
N MET A 43 -20.97 4.08 -7.01
CA MET A 43 -21.61 5.34 -6.62
C MET A 43 -21.82 5.35 -5.11
N SER A 44 -21.62 6.51 -4.48
CA SER A 44 -22.09 6.74 -3.11
C SER A 44 -23.62 6.82 -3.08
N VAL A 45 -24.20 6.63 -1.91
CA VAL A 45 -25.63 6.90 -1.66
C VAL A 45 -25.99 8.32 -2.13
N GLU A 46 -25.14 9.29 -1.84
CA GLU A 46 -25.32 10.69 -2.24
C GLU A 46 -25.34 10.83 -3.77
N ALA A 47 -24.41 10.18 -4.48
CA ALA A 47 -24.37 10.22 -5.95
C ALA A 47 -25.61 9.55 -6.58
N VAL A 48 -26.15 8.51 -5.94
CA VAL A 48 -27.40 7.84 -6.36
C VAL A 48 -28.59 8.76 -6.13
N LEU A 49 -28.69 9.40 -4.97
CA LEU A 49 -29.73 10.39 -4.66
C LEU A 49 -29.70 11.57 -5.63
N ASP A 50 -28.52 12.13 -5.90
CA ASP A 50 -28.33 13.18 -6.90
C ASP A 50 -28.79 12.75 -8.30
N SER A 51 -28.59 11.47 -8.64
CA SER A 51 -29.01 10.91 -9.92
C SER A 51 -30.53 10.73 -10.00
N ILE A 52 -31.18 10.33 -8.91
CA ILE A 52 -32.64 10.32 -8.77
C ILE A 52 -33.20 11.73 -8.97
N ASP A 53 -32.65 12.73 -8.28
CA ASP A 53 -33.11 14.11 -8.36
C ASP A 53 -32.98 14.68 -9.78
N ARG A 54 -31.83 14.43 -10.43
CA ARG A 54 -31.63 14.82 -11.85
C ARG A 54 -32.64 14.15 -12.78
N ALA A 55 -32.95 12.87 -12.56
CA ALA A 55 -33.91 12.15 -13.39
C ALA A 55 -35.35 12.68 -13.21
N ILE A 56 -35.77 12.96 -11.98
CA ILE A 56 -37.07 13.57 -11.68
C ILE A 56 -37.16 14.96 -12.30
N ALA A 57 -36.13 15.79 -12.15
CA ALA A 57 -36.08 17.14 -12.73
C ALA A 57 -36.16 17.13 -14.26
N ALA A 58 -35.66 16.07 -14.91
CA ALA A 58 -35.76 15.85 -16.34
C ALA A 58 -37.11 15.25 -16.79
N GLY A 59 -38.04 15.00 -15.87
CA GLY A 59 -39.35 14.40 -16.16
C GLY A 59 -39.31 12.91 -16.50
N ARG A 60 -38.30 12.19 -16.01
CA ARG A 60 -38.16 10.73 -16.19
C ARG A 60 -38.94 9.97 -15.12
N SER A 61 -39.31 8.72 -15.42
CA SER A 61 -39.88 7.81 -14.43
C SER A 61 -38.77 7.28 -13.52
N VAL A 62 -38.97 7.40 -12.21
CA VAL A 62 -38.05 6.86 -11.19
C VAL A 62 -38.86 6.02 -10.22
N GLU A 63 -38.43 4.78 -10.02
CA GLU A 63 -38.91 3.91 -8.95
C GLU A 63 -37.75 3.65 -8.00
N ALA A 64 -37.95 3.86 -6.69
CA ALA A 64 -36.89 3.65 -5.71
C ALA A 64 -37.45 3.03 -4.44
N SER A 65 -36.78 2.00 -3.94
CA SER A 65 -36.98 1.42 -2.62
C SER A 65 -35.94 1.99 -1.66
N TYR A 66 -36.31 2.14 -0.39
CA TYR A 66 -35.44 2.72 0.63
C TYR A 66 -35.32 1.80 1.82
N ASP A 67 -34.12 1.78 2.41
CA ASP A 67 -33.87 1.10 3.68
C ASP A 67 -34.73 1.72 4.80
N ALA A 68 -35.32 0.88 5.63
CA ALA A 68 -36.27 1.33 6.64
C ALA A 68 -35.60 1.98 7.86
N GLU A 69 -34.34 1.67 8.13
CA GLU A 69 -33.59 2.15 9.30
C GLU A 69 -32.83 3.45 8.99
N TYR A 70 -32.12 3.47 7.87
CA TYR A 70 -31.20 4.54 7.50
C TYR A 70 -31.77 5.46 6.41
N GLY A 71 -32.76 5.00 5.64
CA GLY A 71 -33.45 5.79 4.63
C GLY A 71 -32.64 6.04 3.35
N TYR A 72 -31.58 5.28 3.09
CA TYR A 72 -30.85 5.33 1.82
C TYR A 72 -31.57 4.48 0.75
N PRO A 73 -31.42 4.78 -0.56
CA PRO A 73 -32.01 3.96 -1.61
C PRO A 73 -31.37 2.57 -1.64
N THR A 74 -32.16 1.50 -1.58
CA THR A 74 -31.69 0.11 -1.68
C THR A 74 -31.87 -0.49 -3.07
N GLU A 75 -32.77 0.07 -3.85
CA GLU A 75 -33.04 -0.33 -5.23
C GLU A 75 -33.55 0.91 -5.99
N VAL A 76 -33.01 1.18 -7.17
CA VAL A 76 -33.34 2.37 -7.96
C VAL A 76 -33.46 1.98 -9.43
N TRP A 77 -34.62 2.27 -10.01
CA TRP A 77 -34.92 2.13 -11.43
C TRP A 77 -35.16 3.51 -12.05
N ILE A 78 -34.36 3.88 -13.05
CA ILE A 78 -34.51 5.12 -13.81
C ILE A 78 -34.74 4.79 -15.28
N ASP A 79 -35.90 5.14 -15.81
CA ASP A 79 -36.20 4.99 -17.24
C ASP A 79 -35.48 6.08 -18.07
N ARG A 80 -34.61 5.69 -19.02
CA ARG A 80 -33.90 6.67 -19.88
C ARG A 80 -34.79 7.21 -21.00
N GLU A 81 -35.81 6.47 -21.45
CA GLU A 81 -36.69 6.87 -22.53
C GLU A 81 -38.14 6.54 -22.19
N ALA A 82 -38.97 7.57 -22.02
CA ALA A 82 -40.41 7.44 -21.73
C ALA A 82 -41.24 6.67 -22.80
N ARG A 83 -40.60 6.03 -23.79
CA ARG A 83 -41.21 5.33 -24.92
C ARG A 83 -40.54 3.99 -25.32
N ALA A 84 -39.44 3.58 -24.70
CA ALA A 84 -38.77 2.30 -24.99
C ALA A 84 -38.66 1.46 -23.71
N TYR A 85 -39.10 0.20 -23.77
CA TYR A 85 -39.29 -0.67 -22.60
C TYR A 85 -37.98 -1.31 -22.06
N ASP A 86 -36.84 -1.03 -22.68
CA ASP A 86 -35.58 -1.77 -22.51
C ASP A 86 -34.35 -0.89 -22.19
N GLY A 87 -34.51 0.43 -22.05
CA GLY A 87 -33.40 1.38 -21.89
C GLY A 87 -33.13 1.89 -20.46
N GLY A 88 -33.48 1.16 -19.40
CA GLY A 88 -33.40 1.63 -18.02
C GLY A 88 -31.99 1.61 -17.39
N VAL A 89 -31.82 2.29 -16.26
CA VAL A 89 -30.72 2.06 -15.32
C VAL A 89 -31.30 1.44 -14.06
N HIS A 90 -30.79 0.27 -13.67
CA HIS A 90 -31.17 -0.41 -12.44
C HIS A 90 -29.96 -0.51 -11.51
N TRP A 91 -30.07 0.12 -10.34
CA TRP A 91 -29.06 0.05 -9.30
C TRP A 91 -29.61 -0.66 -8.07
N ILE A 92 -28.82 -1.58 -7.52
CA ILE A 92 -29.11 -2.24 -6.26
C ILE A 92 -28.02 -1.87 -5.27
N LEU A 93 -28.43 -1.37 -4.11
CA LEU A 93 -27.56 -0.90 -3.03
C LEU A 93 -27.86 -1.75 -1.79
N GLN A 94 -26.88 -2.51 -1.32
CA GLN A 94 -27.07 -3.48 -0.24
C GLN A 94 -25.93 -3.48 0.77
N GLY A 95 -26.23 -3.94 1.98
CA GLY A 95 -25.21 -4.17 3.00
C GLY A 95 -24.57 -2.89 3.54
N LEU A 96 -25.32 -1.77 3.61
CA LEU A 96 -24.77 -0.54 4.18
C LEU A 96 -24.40 -0.79 5.65
N THR A 97 -23.13 -0.62 5.97
CA THR A 97 -22.63 -0.73 7.34
C THR A 97 -21.95 0.59 7.73
N ALA A 98 -22.45 1.23 8.80
CA ALA A 98 -21.98 2.53 9.25
C ALA A 98 -20.69 2.44 10.08
N GLY A 99 -19.81 3.42 9.92
CA GLY A 99 -18.61 3.62 10.75
C GLY A 99 -17.29 3.22 10.11
N LEU A 100 -16.19 3.70 10.73
CA LEU A 100 -14.83 3.21 10.49
C LEU A 100 -14.61 1.94 11.34
N PRO A 101 -13.84 0.95 10.88
CA PRO A 101 -13.32 -0.12 11.73
C PRO A 101 -12.44 0.44 12.87
N GLY A 102 -12.39 -0.31 13.96
CA GLY A 102 -11.94 0.12 15.30
C GLY A 102 -12.92 -0.30 16.40
N ASP A 103 -14.14 -0.68 16.02
CA ASP A 103 -15.07 -1.43 16.88
C ASP A 103 -14.46 -2.82 17.18
N PRO A 104 -14.58 -3.39 18.39
CA PRO A 104 -14.28 -4.81 18.67
C PRO A 104 -14.67 -5.83 17.58
N ALA A 105 -15.71 -5.54 16.78
CA ALA A 105 -16.07 -6.30 15.60
C ALA A 105 -14.92 -6.43 14.57
N SER A 106 -14.13 -5.38 14.33
CA SER A 106 -13.03 -5.37 13.35
C SER A 106 -11.81 -6.19 13.79
N LEU A 107 -11.54 -6.31 15.09
CA LEU A 107 -10.49 -7.20 15.58
C LEU A 107 -10.89 -8.68 15.42
N GLY A 108 -12.16 -9.02 15.66
CA GLY A 108 -12.68 -10.36 15.41
C GLY A 108 -12.66 -10.74 13.94
N GLU A 109 -12.99 -9.81 13.05
CA GLU A 109 -12.89 -9.99 11.60
C GLU A 109 -11.43 -10.16 11.15
N LEU A 110 -10.51 -9.32 11.65
CA LEU A 110 -9.07 -9.43 11.39
C LEU A 110 -8.55 -10.82 11.76
N GLU A 111 -8.84 -11.33 12.96
CA GLU A 111 -8.35 -12.63 13.40
C GLU A 111 -8.92 -13.79 12.56
N ASN A 112 -10.20 -13.71 12.19
CA ASN A 112 -10.81 -14.70 11.30
C ASN A 112 -10.16 -14.68 9.92
N ALA A 113 -9.96 -13.50 9.35
CA ALA A 113 -9.31 -13.29 8.06
C ALA A 113 -7.86 -13.78 8.07
N LYS A 114 -7.09 -13.45 9.12
CA LYS A 114 -5.71 -13.89 9.35
C LYS A 114 -5.62 -15.41 9.45
N GLN A 115 -6.56 -16.05 10.15
CA GLN A 115 -6.63 -17.51 10.24
C GLN A 115 -6.97 -18.17 8.90
N GLN A 116 -7.92 -17.59 8.14
CA GLN A 116 -8.28 -18.05 6.82
C GLN A 116 -7.08 -17.95 5.86
N TRP A 117 -6.41 -16.80 5.85
CA TRP A 117 -5.19 -16.58 5.08
C TRP A 117 -4.11 -17.60 5.42
N ARG A 118 -3.76 -17.78 6.70
CA ARG A 118 -2.77 -18.79 7.12
C ARG A 118 -3.10 -20.21 6.65
N THR A 119 -4.38 -20.53 6.52
CA THR A 119 -4.86 -21.85 6.12
C THR A 119 -4.86 -22.03 4.60
N LEU A 120 -5.25 -21.00 3.86
CA LEU A 120 -5.54 -21.08 2.42
C LEU A 120 -4.47 -20.43 1.54
N ARG A 121 -3.53 -19.66 2.13
CA ARG A 121 -2.54 -18.90 1.37
C ARG A 121 -1.73 -19.81 0.44
N PRO A 122 -1.52 -19.39 -0.81
CA PRO A 122 -0.56 -20.04 -1.69
C PRO A 122 0.85 -20.00 -1.10
N ALA A 123 1.68 -20.99 -1.47
CA ALA A 123 3.10 -20.97 -1.11
C ALA A 123 3.86 -19.81 -1.80
N ALA A 124 3.39 -19.35 -2.96
CA ALA A 124 3.87 -18.16 -3.64
C ALA A 124 2.71 -17.43 -4.31
N TYR A 125 2.74 -16.11 -4.30
CA TYR A 125 1.70 -15.26 -4.88
C TYR A 125 2.31 -13.96 -5.39
N GLU A 126 1.60 -13.29 -6.30
CA GLU A 126 1.90 -11.91 -6.66
C GLU A 126 0.61 -11.10 -6.66
N TYR A 127 0.75 -9.80 -6.47
CA TYR A 127 -0.37 -8.87 -6.40
C TYR A 127 0.09 -7.45 -6.73
N ARG A 128 -0.87 -6.57 -7.00
CA ARG A 128 -0.65 -5.13 -7.19
C ARG A 128 -1.27 -4.38 -6.04
N MET A 129 -0.47 -3.63 -5.30
CA MET A 129 -0.93 -2.70 -4.28
C MET A 129 -1.06 -1.31 -4.89
N SER A 130 -2.27 -0.74 -4.87
CA SER A 130 -2.54 0.62 -5.30
C SER A 130 -2.62 1.55 -4.09
N PHE A 131 -1.94 2.68 -4.15
CA PHE A 131 -1.95 3.74 -3.15
C PHE A 131 -2.81 4.88 -3.68
N ILE A 132 -3.85 5.23 -2.93
CA ILE A 132 -4.79 6.29 -3.28
C ILE A 132 -4.80 7.30 -2.14
N CYS A 133 -4.30 8.50 -2.43
CA CYS A 133 -4.29 9.65 -1.53
C CYS A 133 -4.32 10.93 -2.39
N ASP A 134 -4.70 12.06 -1.80
CA ASP A 134 -4.49 13.40 -2.40
C ASP A 134 -3.07 13.90 -2.07
N CYS A 135 -2.06 13.11 -2.44
CA CYS A 135 -0.68 13.32 -2.04
C CYS A 135 0.30 12.76 -3.09
N PRO A 136 1.60 13.11 -3.02
CA PRO A 136 2.61 12.60 -3.96
C PRO A 136 2.85 11.08 -3.90
N PHE A 137 2.16 10.32 -3.06
CA PHE A 137 2.31 8.87 -2.97
C PHE A 137 1.27 8.10 -3.78
N SER A 138 0.43 8.77 -4.58
CA SER A 138 -0.53 8.09 -5.44
C SER A 138 0.17 7.26 -6.52
N GLY A 139 -0.17 5.98 -6.62
CA GLY A 139 0.41 5.10 -7.63
C GLY A 139 0.18 3.64 -7.31
N SER A 140 1.08 2.77 -7.77
CA SER A 140 0.96 1.35 -7.50
C SER A 140 2.30 0.64 -7.43
N MET A 141 2.29 -0.51 -6.79
CA MET A 141 3.42 -1.39 -6.63
C MET A 141 3.00 -2.81 -6.98
N TRP A 142 3.71 -3.46 -7.87
CA TRP A 142 3.57 -4.90 -8.09
C TRP A 142 4.54 -5.62 -7.15
N ILE A 143 4.07 -6.65 -6.45
CA ILE A 143 4.81 -7.36 -5.40
C ILE A 143 4.64 -8.85 -5.63
N LYS A 144 5.75 -9.59 -5.56
CA LYS A 144 5.78 -11.05 -5.62
C LYS A 144 6.41 -11.61 -4.35
N VAL A 145 5.72 -12.57 -3.76
CA VAL A 145 6.05 -13.19 -2.48
C VAL A 145 6.18 -14.70 -2.65
N GLU A 146 7.18 -15.28 -1.99
CA GLU A 146 7.35 -16.72 -1.83
C GLU A 146 7.58 -17.04 -0.35
N GLY A 147 6.71 -17.88 0.22
CA GLY A 147 6.63 -18.08 1.66
C GLY A 147 6.23 -16.80 2.38
N ASP A 148 7.14 -16.29 3.20
CA ASP A 148 7.05 -15.05 3.96
C ASP A 148 8.00 -13.96 3.44
N GLN A 149 8.54 -14.12 2.23
CA GLN A 149 9.58 -13.25 1.69
C GLN A 149 9.17 -12.61 0.37
N ILE A 150 9.41 -11.30 0.26
CA ILE A 150 9.26 -10.56 -1.00
C ILE A 150 10.46 -10.89 -1.89
N ILE A 151 10.20 -11.56 -3.02
CA ILE A 151 11.24 -12.02 -3.95
C ILE A 151 11.43 -11.09 -5.15
N ASP A 152 10.42 -10.30 -5.48
CA ASP A 152 10.46 -9.34 -6.58
C ASP A 152 9.37 -8.27 -6.35
N TRP A 153 9.61 -7.06 -6.82
CA TRP A 153 8.63 -5.99 -6.80
C TRP A 153 9.05 -4.87 -7.76
N SER A 154 8.09 -4.07 -8.17
CA SER A 154 8.33 -2.87 -8.97
C SER A 154 7.27 -1.83 -8.66
N THR A 155 7.58 -0.57 -8.95
CA THR A 155 6.67 0.55 -8.75
C THR A 155 6.28 1.19 -10.06
N ASP A 156 5.04 1.65 -10.11
CA ASP A 156 4.43 2.41 -11.19
C ASP A 156 3.69 3.57 -10.52
N PHE A 157 4.47 4.58 -10.14
CA PHE A 157 3.98 5.86 -9.63
C PHE A 157 3.85 6.86 -10.79
N ASP A 158 2.87 7.76 -10.71
CA ASP A 158 2.66 8.76 -11.76
C ASP A 158 3.81 9.80 -11.79
N GLU A 159 3.82 10.69 -12.80
CA GLU A 159 4.87 11.72 -12.94
C GLU A 159 4.95 12.70 -11.73
N ARG A 160 3.94 12.69 -10.84
CA ARG A 160 3.93 13.47 -9.59
C ARG A 160 4.47 12.66 -8.41
N GLY A 161 4.40 11.35 -8.51
CA GLY A 161 4.96 10.43 -7.55
C GLY A 161 6.47 10.39 -7.67
N GLU A 162 7.14 11.02 -6.71
CA GLU A 162 8.51 10.63 -6.45
C GLU A 162 8.48 9.15 -6.05
N GLU A 163 9.24 8.31 -6.75
CA GLU A 163 9.35 6.85 -6.57
C GLU A 163 9.92 6.45 -5.19
N ARG A 164 9.79 7.29 -4.17
CA ARG A 164 10.62 7.27 -2.97
C ARG A 164 9.84 6.76 -1.75
N SER A 165 10.48 5.82 -1.08
CA SER A 165 10.24 5.39 0.31
C SER A 165 9.03 4.51 0.64
N VAL A 166 8.20 4.08 -0.32
CA VAL A 166 7.21 3.05 -0.02
C VAL A 166 7.87 1.68 -0.02
N SER A 167 7.86 0.99 1.11
CA SER A 167 8.35 -0.39 1.20
C SER A 167 7.29 -1.37 0.70
N PRO A 168 7.67 -2.38 -0.10
CA PRO A 168 6.76 -3.48 -0.36
C PRO A 168 6.47 -4.21 0.96
N LEU A 169 5.23 -4.65 1.14
CA LEU A 169 4.78 -5.42 2.30
C LEU A 169 4.38 -6.82 1.84
N THR A 170 4.40 -7.82 2.71
CA THR A 170 3.66 -9.07 2.48
C THR A 170 2.24 -8.94 3.03
N MET A 171 1.35 -9.88 2.70
CA MET A 171 0.03 -9.92 3.35
C MET A 171 0.15 -10.14 4.87
N ASP A 172 1.16 -10.90 5.30
CA ASP A 172 1.39 -11.14 6.73
C ASP A 172 1.86 -9.87 7.43
N ASP A 173 2.74 -9.07 6.81
CA ASP A 173 3.16 -7.78 7.36
C ASP A 173 1.96 -6.82 7.47
N MET A 174 1.08 -6.77 6.45
CA MET A 174 -0.15 -5.97 6.53
C MET A 174 -1.07 -6.42 7.67
N PHE A 175 -1.19 -7.73 7.93
CA PHE A 175 -1.96 -8.23 9.06
C PHE A 175 -1.38 -7.85 10.41
N ASP A 176 -0.05 -7.80 10.52
CA ASP A 176 0.62 -7.41 11.75
C ASP A 176 0.44 -5.90 11.99
N ASP A 177 0.62 -5.06 10.96
CA ASP A 177 0.37 -3.62 11.03
C ASP A 177 -1.10 -3.30 11.39
N LEU A 178 -2.05 -4.01 10.79
CA LEU A 178 -3.48 -3.86 11.11
C LEU A 178 -3.81 -4.33 12.54
N ALA A 179 -3.16 -5.40 13.03
CA ALA A 179 -3.37 -5.89 14.39
C ALA A 179 -2.93 -4.86 15.41
N ASP A 180 -1.72 -4.33 15.25
CA ASP A 180 -1.18 -3.30 16.13
C ASP A 180 -2.09 -2.06 16.15
N MET A 181 -2.60 -1.66 14.98
CA MET A 181 -3.51 -0.52 14.87
C MET A 181 -4.87 -0.76 15.53
N PHE A 182 -5.49 -1.93 15.31
CA PHE A 182 -6.80 -2.25 15.87
C PHE A 182 -6.74 -2.51 17.39
N GLU A 183 -5.67 -3.13 17.88
CA GLU A 183 -5.47 -3.35 19.32
C GLU A 183 -5.27 -2.03 20.08
N ALA A 184 -4.52 -1.09 19.48
CA ALA A 184 -4.30 0.23 20.07
C ALA A 184 -5.51 1.17 19.90
N GLY A 185 -6.42 0.88 18.96
CA GLY A 185 -7.49 1.77 18.49
C GLY A 185 -6.97 2.94 17.63
N SER A 186 -5.73 3.36 17.87
CA SER A 186 -4.94 4.24 17.01
C SER A 186 -3.46 4.13 17.37
N ILE A 187 -2.56 4.29 16.40
CA ILE A 187 -1.11 4.36 16.63
C ILE A 187 -0.70 5.82 16.52
N GLU A 188 -0.05 6.38 17.54
CA GLU A 188 0.58 7.70 17.44
C GLU A 188 2.06 7.51 17.12
N ASP A 189 2.50 8.02 15.99
CA ASP A 189 3.89 7.97 15.54
C ASP A 189 4.30 9.33 15.00
N SER A 190 5.47 9.82 15.43
CA SER A 190 6.04 11.11 15.03
C SER A 190 5.06 12.29 14.99
N GLY A 191 4.12 12.37 15.94
CA GLY A 191 3.18 13.48 16.05
C GLY A 191 1.96 13.41 15.12
N VAL A 192 1.71 12.28 14.45
CA VAL A 192 0.44 11.96 13.81
C VAL A 192 -0.16 10.71 14.45
N ARG A 193 -1.49 10.65 14.47
CA ARG A 193 -2.26 9.52 14.94
C ARG A 193 -2.91 8.84 13.74
N PHE A 194 -2.61 7.56 13.59
CA PHE A 194 -3.16 6.68 12.59
C PHE A 194 -4.31 5.88 13.19
N SER A 195 -5.49 5.96 12.57
CA SER A 195 -6.59 5.02 12.78
C SER A 195 -6.97 4.43 11.43
N GLY A 196 -7.65 3.29 11.39
CA GLY A 196 -7.90 2.70 10.10
C GLY A 196 -8.88 1.55 10.07
N ALA A 197 -8.96 1.01 8.87
CA ALA A 197 -10.04 0.21 8.38
C ALA A 197 -9.50 -0.87 7.46
N ALA A 198 -10.06 -2.07 7.48
CA ALA A 198 -9.69 -3.09 6.52
C ALA A 198 -10.91 -3.86 6.03
N GLN A 199 -10.87 -4.27 4.77
CA GLN A 199 -11.72 -5.30 4.21
C GLN A 199 -10.86 -6.46 3.75
N TYR A 200 -11.41 -7.67 3.87
CA TYR A 200 -10.70 -8.90 3.56
C TYR A 200 -11.34 -9.62 2.38
N ASP A 201 -10.50 -10.24 1.56
CA ASP A 201 -10.95 -11.12 0.49
C ASP A 201 -11.74 -12.30 1.08
N ALA A 202 -12.96 -12.53 0.61
CA ALA A 202 -13.84 -13.54 1.20
C ALA A 202 -13.33 -14.99 0.96
N ALA A 203 -12.54 -15.22 -0.08
CA ALA A 203 -12.09 -16.56 -0.46
C ALA A 203 -10.80 -16.97 0.26
N LEU A 204 -9.84 -16.06 0.38
CA LEU A 204 -8.50 -16.30 0.90
C LEU A 204 -8.22 -15.55 2.20
N GLY A 205 -9.00 -14.53 2.54
CA GLY A 205 -8.88 -13.77 3.78
C GLY A 205 -7.83 -12.66 3.77
N PHE A 206 -7.06 -12.43 2.71
CA PHE A 206 -6.04 -11.36 2.72
C PHE A 206 -6.67 -9.96 2.79
N PRO A 207 -5.97 -8.93 3.28
CA PRO A 207 -6.46 -7.54 3.26
C PRO A 207 -6.61 -7.05 1.81
N ALA A 208 -7.85 -6.95 1.33
CA ALA A 208 -8.16 -6.50 -0.03
C ALA A 208 -8.17 -4.97 -0.13
N TRP A 209 -8.53 -4.30 0.97
CA TRP A 209 -8.62 -2.86 1.07
C TRP A 209 -8.23 -2.43 2.48
N ILE A 210 -7.44 -1.36 2.60
CA ILE A 210 -7.07 -0.75 3.88
C ILE A 210 -7.26 0.76 3.75
N GLY A 211 -8.04 1.37 4.64
CA GLY A 211 -8.15 2.82 4.77
C GLY A 211 -7.47 3.28 6.04
N LEU A 212 -6.62 4.30 5.97
CA LEU A 212 -5.96 4.93 7.11
C LEU A 212 -6.38 6.40 7.18
N ASP A 213 -6.88 6.81 8.33
CA ASP A 213 -7.02 8.20 8.73
C ASP A 213 -5.75 8.64 9.45
N ILE A 214 -5.31 9.86 9.12
CA ILE A 214 -4.13 10.49 9.70
C ILE A 214 -4.59 11.79 10.36
N GLU A 215 -4.59 11.81 11.69
CA GLU A 215 -4.83 13.00 12.49
C GLU A 215 -3.47 13.62 12.88
N VAL A 216 -3.24 14.87 12.49
CA VAL A 216 -2.05 15.62 12.93
C VAL A 216 -2.22 16.05 14.38
N VAL A 217 -1.50 15.39 15.29
CA VAL A 217 -1.50 15.67 16.74
C VAL A 217 -0.52 16.79 17.08
N ASP A 218 0.64 16.80 16.43
CA ASP A 218 1.65 17.85 16.50
C ASP A 218 1.79 18.55 15.13
N PRO A 219 1.34 19.81 14.99
CA PRO A 219 1.52 20.57 13.74
C PRO A 219 2.98 20.82 13.34
N ALA A 220 3.93 20.64 14.25
CA ALA A 220 5.36 20.71 13.96
C ALA A 220 5.92 19.38 13.42
N SER A 221 5.13 18.31 13.45
CA SER A 221 5.46 17.02 12.86
C SER A 221 5.78 17.17 11.38
N GLU A 222 6.84 16.50 10.95
CA GLU A 222 7.15 16.33 9.54
C GLU A 222 6.03 15.58 8.80
N LEU A 223 5.28 14.73 9.49
CA LEU A 223 4.13 14.01 8.96
C LEU A 223 2.88 14.89 8.78
N ALA A 224 2.90 16.15 9.23
CA ALA A 224 1.78 17.07 9.06
C ALA A 224 1.49 17.41 7.58
N VAL A 225 2.43 17.12 6.66
CA VAL A 225 2.24 17.28 5.21
C VAL A 225 1.53 16.10 4.54
N LEU A 226 1.37 14.98 5.26
CA LEU A 226 0.65 13.83 4.72
C LEU A 226 -0.79 14.22 4.46
N ALA A 227 -1.37 13.65 3.39
CA ALA A 227 -2.81 13.73 3.21
C ALA A 227 -3.48 13.16 4.46
N PRO A 228 -4.60 13.74 4.92
CA PRO A 228 -5.33 13.24 6.08
C PRO A 228 -5.82 11.81 5.90
N ARG A 229 -5.73 11.24 4.69
CA ARG A 229 -6.21 9.92 4.33
C ARG A 229 -5.27 9.20 3.37
N PHE A 230 -5.08 7.92 3.63
CA PHE A 230 -4.35 6.99 2.78
C PHE A 230 -5.17 5.72 2.57
N ILE A 231 -5.20 5.24 1.34
CA ILE A 231 -5.96 4.05 0.99
C ILE A 231 -5.06 3.12 0.22
N PHE A 232 -5.03 1.87 0.66
CA PHE A 232 -4.30 0.78 0.04
C PHE A 232 -5.32 -0.20 -0.53
N VAL A 233 -5.16 -0.57 -1.80
CA VAL A 233 -6.02 -1.56 -2.44
C VAL A 233 -5.15 -2.67 -3.01
N VAL A 234 -5.40 -3.91 -2.60
CA VAL A 234 -4.77 -5.10 -3.17
C VAL A 234 -5.61 -5.57 -4.35
N ASN A 235 -5.04 -5.42 -5.55
CA ASN A 235 -5.61 -5.81 -6.83
C ASN A 235 -4.75 -6.91 -7.48
N ASP A 236 -5.29 -7.54 -8.52
CA ASP A 236 -4.57 -8.53 -9.36
C ASP A 236 -3.90 -9.67 -8.57
N PHE A 237 -4.42 -10.01 -7.40
CA PHE A 237 -3.90 -11.10 -6.60
C PHE A 237 -4.00 -12.41 -7.40
N LYS A 238 -2.88 -13.12 -7.53
CA LYS A 238 -2.87 -14.44 -8.15
C LYS A 238 -1.85 -15.38 -7.50
N PRO A 239 -2.24 -16.63 -7.20
CA PRO A 239 -1.28 -17.67 -6.88
C PRO A 239 -0.31 -17.86 -8.05
N VAL A 240 0.98 -17.99 -7.75
CA VAL A 240 1.99 -18.34 -8.75
C VAL A 240 2.66 -19.64 -8.36
N ALA A 241 3.18 -20.36 -9.35
CA ALA A 241 4.01 -21.53 -9.05
C ALA A 241 5.25 -21.04 -8.27
N PRO A 242 5.60 -21.69 -7.15
CA PRO A 242 6.89 -21.49 -6.51
C PRO A 242 7.98 -21.60 -7.56
N GLN A 243 8.92 -20.65 -7.58
CA GLN A 243 10.03 -20.83 -8.50
C GLN A 243 10.84 -22.03 -8.02
N PRO A 244 11.33 -22.89 -8.93
CA PRO A 244 12.03 -24.11 -8.54
C PRO A 244 13.32 -23.77 -7.78
N ASN A 245 13.23 -23.59 -6.47
CA ASN A 245 14.32 -23.35 -5.53
C ASN A 245 15.46 -22.44 -6.04
N ASP A 246 15.15 -21.39 -6.80
CA ASP A 246 16.10 -20.28 -7.01
C ASP A 246 16.12 -19.37 -5.76
N HIS A 247 16.13 -19.98 -4.57
CA HIS A 247 16.56 -19.31 -3.32
C HIS A 247 17.98 -18.73 -3.46
N GLU A 248 18.71 -19.07 -4.53
CA GLU A 248 19.88 -18.33 -5.02
C GLU A 248 19.65 -16.81 -5.17
N HIS A 249 18.42 -16.33 -5.36
CA HIS A 249 18.13 -14.89 -5.43
C HIS A 249 18.12 -14.17 -4.06
N GLN A 250 18.04 -14.90 -2.95
CA GLN A 250 18.05 -14.35 -1.59
C GLN A 250 19.13 -14.94 -0.69
N ASP A 251 19.84 -15.97 -1.16
CA ASP A 251 21.04 -16.46 -0.51
C ASP A 251 22.10 -15.37 -0.56
N GLN A 252 22.35 -14.76 0.60
CA GLN A 252 23.39 -13.76 0.79
C GLN A 252 24.76 -14.28 0.34
N VAL A 253 25.03 -15.59 0.44
CA VAL A 253 26.26 -16.19 -0.08
C VAL A 253 26.28 -16.10 -1.60
N THR A 254 25.17 -16.43 -2.26
CA THR A 254 25.04 -16.29 -3.73
C THR A 254 25.11 -14.83 -4.17
N ALA A 255 24.41 -13.92 -3.49
CA ALA A 255 24.47 -12.49 -3.75
C ALA A 255 25.90 -11.94 -3.59
N ARG A 256 26.61 -12.33 -2.52
CA ARG A 256 28.01 -11.98 -2.33
C ARG A 256 28.91 -12.55 -3.42
N ASN A 257 28.72 -13.81 -3.81
CA ASN A 257 29.47 -14.41 -4.91
C ASN A 257 29.24 -13.68 -6.24
N ARG A 258 28.00 -13.25 -6.53
CA ARG A 258 27.69 -12.44 -7.73
C ARG A 258 28.37 -11.08 -7.65
N TRP A 259 28.33 -10.41 -6.49
CA TRP A 259 29.02 -9.14 -6.28
C TRP A 259 30.53 -9.27 -6.48
N ASP A 260 31.16 -10.25 -5.82
CA ASP A 260 32.59 -10.50 -5.93
C ASP A 260 32.99 -10.83 -7.39
N ALA A 261 32.12 -11.52 -8.14
CA ALA A 261 32.33 -11.84 -9.55
C ALA A 261 32.25 -10.62 -10.49
N THR A 262 31.64 -9.50 -10.06
CA THR A 262 31.63 -8.26 -10.86
C THR A 262 33.03 -7.65 -11.00
N GLY A 263 33.90 -7.84 -10.00
CA GLY A 263 35.21 -7.20 -9.93
C GLY A 263 35.16 -5.66 -9.86
N LEU A 264 34.01 -5.08 -9.48
CA LEU A 264 33.86 -3.63 -9.35
C LEU A 264 34.55 -3.12 -8.08
N GLU A 265 35.61 -2.35 -8.26
CA GLU A 265 36.28 -1.61 -7.18
C GLU A 265 35.87 -0.12 -7.17
N ASP A 266 35.46 0.39 -8.33
CA ASP A 266 35.07 1.78 -8.56
C ASP A 266 33.61 1.85 -9.02
N TYR A 267 32.74 2.49 -8.24
CA TYR A 267 31.32 2.61 -8.54
C TYR A 267 30.67 3.74 -7.76
N SER A 268 29.53 4.22 -8.24
CA SER A 268 28.64 5.11 -7.49
C SER A 268 27.26 4.49 -7.34
N TYR A 269 26.56 4.84 -6.27
CA TYR A 269 25.17 4.46 -6.08
C TYR A 269 24.41 5.52 -5.28
N GLU A 270 23.09 5.54 -5.45
CA GLU A 270 22.19 6.35 -4.64
C GLU A 270 21.71 5.55 -3.43
N LEU A 271 21.89 6.12 -2.24
CA LEU A 271 21.45 5.56 -0.96
C LEU A 271 20.32 6.42 -0.41
N SER A 272 19.12 5.86 -0.30
CA SER A 272 18.08 6.43 0.57
C SER A 272 18.03 5.64 1.86
N GLN A 273 18.01 6.35 2.98
CA GLN A 273 17.84 5.74 4.29
C GLN A 273 16.59 6.34 4.93
N LEU A 274 15.74 5.47 5.48
CA LEU A 274 14.71 5.89 6.43
C LEU A 274 15.31 5.70 7.83
N GLU A 275 15.46 6.78 8.58
CA GLU A 275 15.88 6.69 9.98
C GLU A 275 14.75 6.17 10.87
N VAL A 276 15.15 5.74 12.07
CA VAL A 276 14.53 4.68 12.87
C VAL A 276 13.57 5.22 13.90
N ASP A 277 13.59 6.52 14.13
CA ASP A 277 12.79 7.15 15.18
C ASP A 277 11.42 7.59 14.67
N GLY A 278 10.95 7.01 13.56
CA GLY A 278 9.66 7.32 12.94
C GLY A 278 9.63 8.66 12.19
N GLU A 279 10.71 9.45 12.25
CA GLU A 279 10.81 10.69 11.48
C GLU A 279 11.02 10.32 10.01
N LEU A 280 10.05 10.69 9.15
CA LEU A 280 10.30 10.65 7.71
C LEU A 280 11.55 11.47 7.43
N PRO A 281 12.36 11.11 6.44
CA PRO A 281 13.51 11.91 6.11
C PRO A 281 13.00 13.16 5.37
N LEU A 282 12.43 14.15 6.06
CA LEU A 282 12.07 15.44 5.46
C LEU A 282 13.15 16.49 5.77
N ASN A 283 13.25 17.47 4.89
CA ASN A 283 13.95 18.72 5.10
C ASN A 283 13.04 19.64 5.94
N GLN A 284 13.59 20.75 6.46
CA GLN A 284 12.83 21.73 7.25
C GLN A 284 11.62 22.34 6.53
N ASP A 285 11.56 22.24 5.20
CA ASP A 285 10.45 22.71 4.37
C ASP A 285 9.40 21.62 4.08
N GLY A 286 9.55 20.41 4.66
CA GLY A 286 8.65 19.27 4.46
C GLY A 286 8.91 18.50 3.16
N SER A 287 9.92 18.85 2.36
CA SER A 287 10.34 18.05 1.20
C SER A 287 11.17 16.85 1.66
N PHE A 288 11.20 15.74 0.94
CA PHE A 288 12.05 14.60 1.31
C PHE A 288 13.54 14.95 1.19
N LYS A 289 14.36 14.48 2.13
CA LYS A 289 15.81 14.47 2.04
C LYS A 289 16.17 13.67 0.78
N GLU A 290 16.93 14.29 -0.11
CA GLU A 290 17.42 13.60 -1.29
C GLU A 290 18.34 12.43 -0.91
N PRO A 291 18.38 11.38 -1.76
CA PRO A 291 19.30 10.28 -1.56
C PRO A 291 20.75 10.77 -1.54
N TYR A 292 21.58 10.10 -0.75
CA TYR A 292 23.02 10.30 -0.79
C TYR A 292 23.58 9.66 -2.05
N VAL A 293 24.39 10.39 -2.80
CA VAL A 293 25.23 9.78 -3.84
C VAL A 293 26.54 9.37 -3.20
N VAL A 294 26.76 8.07 -3.12
CA VAL A 294 27.96 7.47 -2.53
C VAL A 294 28.87 7.03 -3.66
N SER A 295 30.08 7.60 -3.72
CA SER A 295 31.11 7.22 -4.68
C SER A 295 32.18 6.41 -3.99
N VAL A 296 32.49 5.25 -4.53
CA VAL A 296 33.49 4.29 -4.05
C VAL A 296 34.62 4.22 -5.07
N VAL A 297 35.87 4.34 -4.60
CA VAL A 297 37.09 4.28 -5.41
C VAL A 297 38.10 3.38 -4.72
N ASN A 298 38.65 2.40 -5.43
CA ASN A 298 39.51 1.33 -4.93
C ASN A 298 38.89 0.59 -3.73
N GLY A 299 37.57 0.39 -3.75
CA GLY A 299 36.83 -0.28 -2.69
C GLY A 299 36.62 0.53 -1.40
N GLU A 300 37.03 1.81 -1.37
CA GLU A 300 36.84 2.71 -0.24
C GLU A 300 35.87 3.85 -0.61
N ILE A 301 35.07 4.32 0.36
CA ILE A 301 34.18 5.46 0.13
C ILE A 301 35.04 6.70 -0.12
N ALA A 302 34.98 7.22 -1.35
CA ALA A 302 35.75 8.38 -1.77
C ALA A 302 35.01 9.68 -1.50
N SER A 303 33.68 9.70 -1.70
CA SER A 303 32.85 10.85 -1.37
C SER A 303 31.41 10.43 -1.09
N VAL A 304 30.73 11.26 -0.31
CA VAL A 304 29.30 11.20 -0.08
C VAL A 304 28.77 12.61 -0.32
N THR A 305 27.83 12.74 -1.26
CA THR A 305 27.21 14.03 -1.55
C THR A 305 25.71 13.95 -1.33
N GLN A 306 25.14 15.03 -0.79
CA GLN A 306 23.70 15.21 -0.64
C GLN A 306 23.37 16.54 -1.31
N PHE A 307 22.41 16.59 -2.25
CA PHE A 307 22.09 17.79 -3.04
C PHE A 307 23.28 18.41 -3.79
N GLY A 308 24.28 17.62 -4.21
CA GLY A 308 25.47 18.14 -4.87
C GLY A 308 26.38 19.01 -3.98
N VAL A 309 26.13 19.02 -2.67
CA VAL A 309 27.02 19.61 -1.67
C VAL A 309 27.76 18.47 -0.97
N GLU A 310 29.07 18.61 -0.81
CA GLU A 310 29.84 17.69 0.05
C GLU A 310 29.32 17.83 1.48
N SER A 311 28.75 16.76 2.01
CA SER A 311 28.26 16.73 3.38
C SER A 311 29.45 16.51 4.32
N GLU A 312 29.64 17.38 5.30
CA GLU A 312 30.59 17.15 6.39
C GLU A 312 30.03 16.05 7.28
N VAL A 313 30.37 14.80 6.95
CA VAL A 313 30.09 13.57 7.71
C VAL A 313 28.61 13.38 8.04
N ALA A 314 27.91 12.57 7.24
CA ALA A 314 26.61 12.09 7.64
C ALA A 314 26.72 11.39 9.00
N ASP A 315 25.88 11.76 9.97
CA ASP A 315 25.72 11.03 11.25
C ASP A 315 25.19 9.59 11.04
N VAL A 316 24.87 9.27 9.79
CA VAL A 316 24.41 7.99 9.29
C VAL A 316 25.58 7.07 8.96
N PRO A 317 25.51 5.78 9.33
CA PRO A 317 26.45 4.78 8.84
C PRO A 317 26.26 4.54 7.33
N ILE A 318 27.24 4.97 6.53
CA ILE A 318 27.31 4.73 5.09
C ILE A 318 28.27 3.57 4.83
N TYR A 319 27.86 2.62 3.99
CA TYR A 319 28.57 1.38 3.75
C TYR A 319 28.96 1.24 2.28
N THR A 320 30.13 0.72 1.95
CA THR A 320 30.34 0.13 0.62
C THR A 320 29.43 -1.11 0.43
N ILE A 321 29.19 -1.56 -0.80
CA ILE A 321 28.38 -2.77 -1.02
C ILE A 321 28.93 -4.00 -0.25
N PRO A 322 30.25 -4.28 -0.25
CA PRO A 322 30.83 -5.34 0.58
C PRO A 322 30.60 -5.15 2.09
N GLN A 323 30.67 -3.91 2.58
CA GLN A 323 30.42 -3.60 3.98
C GLN A 323 28.94 -3.83 4.34
N LEU A 324 28.00 -3.40 3.50
CA LEU A 324 26.57 -3.62 3.72
C LEU A 324 26.23 -5.11 3.70
N LEU A 325 26.77 -5.87 2.75
CA LEU A 325 26.64 -7.33 2.72
C LEU A 325 27.19 -7.99 3.98
N THR A 326 28.21 -7.41 4.62
CA THR A 326 28.75 -7.92 5.90
C THR A 326 27.84 -7.55 7.05
N GLN A 327 27.32 -6.32 7.04
CA GLN A 327 26.42 -5.80 8.07
C GLN A 327 25.09 -6.58 8.12
N ILE A 328 24.53 -6.96 6.96
CA ILE A 328 23.35 -7.83 6.87
C ILE A 328 23.59 -9.16 7.60
N GLU A 329 24.78 -9.75 7.43
CA GLU A 329 25.13 -11.01 8.11
C GLU A 329 25.19 -10.82 9.62
N LEU A 330 25.82 -9.73 10.07
CA LEU A 330 25.94 -9.40 11.49
C LEU A 330 24.57 -9.18 12.14
N TRP A 331 23.64 -8.47 11.48
CA TRP A 331 22.27 -8.31 11.97
C TRP A 331 21.55 -9.65 12.11
N ARG A 332 21.66 -10.54 11.11
CA ARG A 332 21.09 -11.90 11.17
C ARG A 332 21.69 -12.72 12.31
N GLN A 333 23.01 -12.69 12.48
CA GLN A 333 23.71 -13.39 13.56
C GLN A 333 23.33 -12.85 14.95
N ALA A 334 22.99 -11.56 15.04
CA ALA A 334 22.47 -10.93 16.24
C ALA A 334 20.97 -11.26 16.51
N GLY A 335 20.33 -12.02 15.63
CA GLY A 335 18.94 -12.47 15.79
C GLY A 335 17.89 -11.45 15.34
N LEU A 336 18.28 -10.42 14.59
CA LEU A 336 17.34 -9.49 13.98
C LEU A 336 16.63 -10.19 12.80
N LYS A 337 15.35 -9.88 12.59
CA LYS A 337 14.68 -10.19 11.32
C LYS A 337 15.30 -9.26 10.28
N VAL A 338 15.86 -9.81 9.20
CA VAL A 338 16.50 -9.03 8.14
C VAL A 338 15.96 -9.46 6.79
N ASP A 339 15.18 -8.57 6.20
CA ASP A 339 14.62 -8.70 4.86
C ASP A 339 15.52 -7.93 3.90
N ALA A 340 16.26 -8.68 3.07
CA ALA A 340 17.18 -8.11 2.10
C ALA A 340 16.84 -8.64 0.71
N LEU A 341 16.67 -7.72 -0.24
CA LEU A 341 16.51 -8.03 -1.65
C LEU A 341 17.82 -7.70 -2.36
N TYR A 342 18.26 -8.59 -3.25
CA TYR A 342 19.51 -8.42 -4.00
C TYR A 342 19.23 -8.29 -5.50
N HIS A 343 20.02 -7.47 -6.18
CA HIS A 343 19.95 -7.36 -7.64
C HIS A 343 20.35 -8.69 -8.27
N THR A 344 19.55 -9.19 -9.20
CA THR A 344 19.69 -10.55 -9.74
C THR A 344 21.02 -10.77 -10.47
N GLU A 345 21.49 -9.77 -11.23
CA GLU A 345 22.73 -9.86 -12.01
C GLU A 345 24.00 -9.60 -11.18
N THR A 346 24.03 -8.53 -10.39
CA THR A 346 25.23 -8.05 -9.71
C THR A 346 25.29 -8.44 -8.23
N GLY A 347 24.19 -8.89 -7.62
CA GLY A 347 24.16 -9.35 -6.23
C GLY A 347 24.26 -8.25 -5.16
N HIS A 348 24.30 -6.96 -5.53
CA HIS A 348 24.26 -5.88 -4.53
C HIS A 348 22.89 -5.84 -3.85
N PRO A 349 22.80 -5.47 -2.56
CA PRO A 349 21.53 -5.24 -1.90
C PRO A 349 20.80 -4.06 -2.56
N VAL A 350 19.53 -4.24 -2.90
CA VAL A 350 18.63 -3.19 -3.45
C VAL A 350 17.76 -2.63 -2.34
N ILE A 351 17.24 -3.49 -1.47
CA ILE A 351 16.55 -3.13 -0.22
C ILE A 351 17.18 -3.91 0.91
N VAL A 352 17.34 -3.24 2.05
CA VAL A 352 17.67 -3.90 3.31
C VAL A 352 16.81 -3.32 4.42
N SER A 353 16.01 -4.17 5.05
CA SER A 353 15.24 -3.85 6.24
C SER A 353 15.71 -4.75 7.39
N ALA A 354 16.07 -4.16 8.52
CA ALA A 354 16.40 -4.90 9.74
C ALA A 354 15.47 -4.49 10.87
N PHE A 355 14.94 -5.46 11.63
CA PHE A 355 13.94 -5.25 12.68
C PHE A 355 14.43 -5.77 14.03
N VAL A 356 14.05 -5.08 15.11
CA VAL A 356 14.17 -5.56 16.50
C VAL A 356 12.76 -5.64 17.08
N GLY A 357 12.24 -6.86 17.22
CA GLY A 357 10.80 -7.04 17.49
C GLY A 357 9.96 -6.61 16.29
N ALA A 358 8.91 -5.83 16.53
CA ALA A 358 8.08 -5.22 15.49
C ALA A 358 8.66 -3.89 14.96
N THR A 359 9.61 -3.28 15.68
CA THR A 359 10.17 -1.99 15.31
C THR A 359 11.23 -2.16 14.21
N ARG A 360 11.05 -1.43 13.11
CA ARG A 360 12.01 -1.36 12.02
C ARG A 360 13.21 -0.51 12.44
N HIS A 361 14.39 -1.12 12.51
CA HIS A 361 15.61 -0.51 13.03
C HIS A 361 16.58 -0.01 11.98
N HIS A 362 16.48 -0.49 10.75
CA HIS A 362 17.26 0.08 9.65
C HIS A 362 16.50 -0.17 8.36
N PHE A 363 16.40 0.85 7.51
CA PHE A 363 15.88 0.72 6.15
C PHE A 363 16.80 1.42 5.17
N PHE A 364 17.34 0.66 4.22
CA PHE A 364 18.17 1.17 3.14
C PHE A 364 17.58 0.78 1.80
N THR A 365 17.56 1.73 0.86
CA THR A 365 17.38 1.44 -0.57
C THR A 365 18.61 1.90 -1.33
N ILE A 366 19.15 1.02 -2.16
CA ILE A 366 20.25 1.32 -3.08
C ILE A 366 19.70 1.35 -4.50
N ARG A 367 20.00 2.42 -5.22
CA ARG A 367 19.56 2.67 -6.60
C ARG A 367 20.72 3.17 -7.46
N ASN A 368 20.50 3.18 -8.77
CA ASN A 368 21.41 3.79 -9.76
C ASN A 368 22.88 3.38 -9.56
N LEU A 369 23.13 2.08 -9.38
CA LEU A 369 24.49 1.55 -9.30
C LEU A 369 25.16 1.71 -10.67
N GLU A 370 26.18 2.56 -10.74
CA GLU A 370 26.95 2.83 -11.95
C GLU A 370 28.43 2.49 -11.73
N ALA A 371 29.00 1.70 -12.63
CA ALA A 371 30.44 1.45 -12.63
C ALA A 371 31.18 2.73 -13.05
N SER A 372 32.17 3.15 -12.26
CA SER A 372 33.05 4.27 -12.61
C SER A 372 34.25 3.73 -13.38
N GLY A 373 34.46 4.21 -14.62
CA GLY A 373 35.50 3.71 -15.55
C GLY A 373 36.59 4.71 -15.89
#